data_AF-A0AAW0X1A5-F1
#
_entry.id   AF-A0AAW0X1A5-F1
#
_cell.length_a   1.000
_cell.length_b   1.000
_cell.length_c   1.000
_cell.angle_alpha   90.00
_cell.angle_beta   90.00
_cell.angle_gamma   90.00
#
_symmetry.space_group_name_H-M   'P 1'
#
loop_
_entity.id
_entity.type
_entity.pdbx_description
1 polymer ?
#
loop_
_entity_poly.entity_id
_entity_poly.type
_entity_poly.pdbx_seq_one_letter_code
_entity_poly.pdbx_strand_id
1 'polypeptide(L)'
;LILHSECRNQSISTFLDLVLVLFDQSSVVLSNDELLRAVLNKKSLVLLDGVDEWNENSKKLAFELIGKRIPESGGKLQLLCTTRPEKVEELLSCLQSSPWIHTRIQGIHPDKQNEFVVKFMQVMHKNYAEKSFNLDTEIHKLKEFLKKSHAKMGEQFKLPLNLALLTYLWVNDSDSISMVTTATELYSVFHDFGQRRLLDRLFRRQDARNKNEWKKQCDGFLCILYRECLIALSRVAMQMPKECTKKFECFCSEKNLPLSDILECYMEVYREWGTHGYLTILAPPHKTKLEFFSAHGVINEICLNQNVEEVLNSMESVLAEHGVPHDVQVSILEFAKKKNNVSEQKNYSGGVGGSSFLYQ
;
A
#
# COMPACT_ATOMS: atom_id res chain seq x y z
N LEU A 1 -21.77 19.00 -11.52
CA LEU A 1 -20.39 19.23 -11.03
C LEU A 1 -19.96 18.02 -10.22
N ILE A 2 -18.71 17.57 -10.33
CA ILE A 2 -18.17 16.46 -9.53
C ILE A 2 -17.00 17.01 -8.72
N LEU A 3 -17.05 16.84 -7.40
CA LEU A 3 -16.02 17.27 -6.46
C LEU A 3 -15.42 16.02 -5.82
N HIS A 4 -14.11 15.85 -5.91
CA HIS A 4 -13.42 14.67 -5.40
C HIS A 4 -12.53 15.04 -4.22
N SER A 5 -12.67 14.33 -3.11
CA SER A 5 -11.80 14.47 -1.94
C SER A 5 -11.31 13.10 -1.50
N GLU A 6 -10.00 12.92 -1.47
CA GLU A 6 -9.39 11.77 -0.83
C GLU A 6 -9.39 11.95 0.69
N CYS A 7 -9.81 10.92 1.38
CA CYS A 7 -10.02 10.90 2.83
C CYS A 7 -8.70 10.87 3.61
N ARG A 8 -7.63 10.36 2.98
CA ARG A 8 -6.26 10.43 3.48
C ARG A 8 -5.65 11.84 3.44
N ASN A 9 -6.24 12.77 2.68
CA ASN A 9 -5.71 14.13 2.53
C ASN A 9 -5.88 14.91 3.84
N GLN A 10 -4.79 15.44 4.37
CA GLN A 10 -4.77 16.19 5.63
C GLN A 10 -5.02 17.69 5.45
N SER A 11 -5.00 18.21 4.22
CA SER A 11 -5.14 19.64 3.94
C SER A 11 -6.59 20.12 3.82
N ILE A 12 -7.55 19.22 3.60
CA ILE A 12 -8.95 19.55 3.35
C ILE A 12 -9.77 19.24 4.60
N SER A 13 -10.30 20.27 5.25
CA SER A 13 -11.07 20.14 6.50
C SER A 13 -12.52 20.60 6.38
N THR A 14 -12.83 21.40 5.38
CA THR A 14 -14.16 21.97 5.12
C THR A 14 -14.54 21.89 3.65
N PHE A 15 -15.83 22.09 3.35
CA PHE A 15 -16.32 22.15 1.97
C PHE A 15 -15.71 23.32 1.19
N LEU A 16 -15.43 24.44 1.87
CA LEU A 16 -14.71 25.56 1.27
C LEU A 16 -13.28 25.15 0.88
N ASP A 17 -12.54 24.49 1.78
CA ASP A 17 -11.18 24.02 1.46
C ASP A 17 -11.20 23.14 0.21
N LEU A 18 -12.17 22.22 0.12
CA LEU A 18 -12.35 21.34 -1.04
C LEU A 18 -12.56 22.14 -2.33
N VAL A 19 -13.44 23.15 -2.28
CA VAL A 19 -13.73 24.01 -3.43
C VAL A 19 -12.51 24.85 -3.81
N LEU A 20 -11.78 25.41 -2.85
CA LEU A 20 -10.59 26.21 -3.12
C LEU A 20 -9.48 25.38 -3.76
N VAL A 21 -9.28 24.13 -3.30
CA VAL A 21 -8.28 23.22 -3.86
C VAL A 21 -8.66 22.78 -5.28
N LEU A 22 -9.93 22.48 -5.54
CA LEU A 22 -10.38 22.01 -6.86
C LEU A 22 -10.53 23.13 -7.89
N PHE A 23 -10.68 24.38 -7.45
CA PHE A 23 -10.86 25.55 -8.31
C PHE A 23 -9.82 26.63 -7.98
N ASP A 24 -8.56 26.22 -7.86
CA ASP A 24 -7.42 27.06 -7.52
C ASP A 24 -7.31 28.33 -8.38
N GLN A 25 -7.55 28.25 -9.68
CA GLN A 25 -7.51 29.40 -10.59
C GLN A 25 -8.68 30.36 -10.36
N SER A 26 -9.87 29.81 -10.11
CA SER A 26 -11.08 30.61 -9.89
C SER A 26 -11.06 31.30 -8.53
N SER A 27 -10.42 30.70 -7.52
CA SER A 27 -10.32 31.26 -6.17
C SER A 27 -9.41 32.50 -6.08
N VAL A 28 -8.57 32.74 -7.09
CA VAL A 28 -7.79 33.98 -7.22
C VAL A 28 -8.68 35.15 -7.65
N VAL A 29 -9.75 34.89 -8.39
CA VAL A 29 -10.59 35.92 -9.02
C VAL A 29 -11.91 36.14 -8.26
N LEU A 30 -12.49 35.07 -7.74
CA LEU A 30 -13.76 35.09 -7.02
C LEU A 30 -13.53 35.12 -5.51
N SER A 31 -14.34 35.86 -4.78
CA SER A 31 -14.37 35.73 -3.33
C SER A 31 -14.84 34.32 -2.92
N ASN A 32 -14.41 33.87 -1.74
CA ASN A 32 -14.80 32.57 -1.19
C ASN A 32 -16.34 32.37 -1.21
N ASP A 33 -17.10 33.40 -0.88
CA ASP A 33 -18.56 33.35 -0.85
C ASP A 33 -19.20 33.27 -2.24
N GLU A 34 -18.62 33.94 -3.24
CA GLU A 34 -19.09 33.86 -4.63
C GLU A 34 -18.83 32.47 -5.20
N LEU A 35 -17.64 31.94 -4.95
CA LEU A 35 -17.24 30.62 -5.41
C LEU A 35 -18.10 29.51 -4.78
N LEU A 36 -18.30 29.56 -3.46
CA LEU A 36 -19.21 28.66 -2.75
C LEU A 36 -20.63 28.75 -3.29
N ARG A 37 -21.18 29.97 -3.43
CA ARG A 37 -22.53 30.15 -4.00
C ARG A 37 -22.62 29.60 -5.42
N ALA A 38 -21.60 29.81 -6.25
CA ALA A 38 -21.57 29.30 -7.61
C ALA A 38 -21.60 27.76 -7.63
N VAL A 39 -20.85 27.10 -6.75
CA VAL A 39 -20.81 25.63 -6.63
C VAL A 39 -22.12 25.08 -6.06
N LEU A 40 -22.64 25.69 -5.00
CA LEU A 40 -23.85 25.25 -4.29
C LEU A 40 -25.13 25.46 -5.11
N ASN A 41 -25.16 26.45 -6.00
CA ASN A 41 -26.28 26.65 -6.93
C ASN A 41 -26.30 25.64 -8.11
N LYS A 42 -25.36 24.69 -8.16
CA LYS A 42 -25.34 23.62 -9.16
C LYS A 42 -25.78 22.29 -8.56
N LYS A 43 -26.19 21.38 -9.45
CA LYS A 43 -26.28 19.95 -9.09
C LYS A 43 -24.87 19.41 -8.98
N SER A 44 -24.49 19.00 -7.76
CA SER A 44 -23.12 18.64 -7.42
C SER A 44 -23.09 17.25 -6.80
N LEU A 45 -22.15 16.42 -7.24
CA LEU A 45 -21.81 15.13 -6.63
C LEU A 45 -20.47 15.29 -5.93
N VAL A 46 -20.43 15.02 -4.63
CA VAL A 46 -19.19 14.95 -3.86
C VAL A 46 -18.80 13.49 -3.70
N LEU A 47 -17.58 13.15 -4.08
CA LEU A 47 -16.95 11.85 -3.94
C LEU A 47 -15.98 11.93 -2.74
N LEU A 48 -16.30 11.23 -1.66
CA LEU A 48 -15.37 11.02 -0.53
C LEU A 48 -14.72 9.65 -0.69
N ASP A 49 -13.47 9.66 -1.15
CA ASP A 49 -12.75 8.43 -1.48
C ASP A 49 -11.86 7.93 -0.33
N GLY A 50 -12.10 6.72 0.16
CA GLY A 50 -11.29 6.05 1.18
C GLY A 50 -11.67 6.38 2.62
N VAL A 51 -12.95 6.30 2.97
CA VAL A 51 -13.46 6.58 4.34
C VAL A 51 -12.72 5.79 5.43
N ASP A 52 -12.26 4.58 5.13
CA ASP A 52 -11.45 3.75 6.01
C ASP A 52 -10.03 4.29 6.28
N GLU A 53 -9.69 5.42 5.66
CA GLU A 53 -8.44 6.16 5.78
C GLU A 53 -8.68 7.59 6.32
N TRP A 54 -9.87 7.87 6.89
CA TRP A 54 -10.19 9.18 7.44
C TRP A 54 -9.25 9.62 8.55
N ASN A 55 -8.84 10.89 8.47
CA ASN A 55 -8.21 11.64 9.53
C ASN A 55 -9.19 12.65 10.16
N GLU A 56 -8.73 13.43 11.14
CA GLU A 56 -9.60 14.40 11.83
C GLU A 56 -10.15 15.50 10.91
N ASN A 57 -9.43 15.87 9.85
CA ASN A 57 -9.88 16.89 8.89
C ASN A 57 -10.91 16.33 7.91
N SER A 58 -10.68 15.12 7.36
CA SER A 58 -11.65 14.48 6.48
C SER A 58 -12.95 14.12 7.21
N LYS A 59 -12.88 13.76 8.50
CA LYS A 59 -14.08 13.58 9.35
C LYS A 59 -14.88 14.88 9.45
N LYS A 60 -14.23 16.02 9.70
CA LYS A 60 -14.89 17.33 9.76
C LYS A 60 -15.61 17.65 8.44
N LEU A 61 -14.94 17.48 7.30
CA LEU A 61 -15.54 17.66 5.99
C LEU A 61 -16.76 16.74 5.81
N ALA A 62 -16.61 15.45 6.12
CA ALA A 62 -17.71 14.48 6.00
C ALA A 62 -18.91 14.90 6.86
N PHE A 63 -18.70 15.28 8.12
CA PHE A 63 -19.77 15.75 9.00
C PHE A 63 -20.41 17.07 8.53
N GLU A 64 -19.66 17.97 7.90
CA GLU A 64 -20.21 19.18 7.28
C GLU A 64 -21.16 18.83 6.12
N LEU A 65 -20.73 17.92 5.25
CA LEU A 65 -21.48 17.45 4.08
C LEU A 65 -22.73 16.64 4.47
N ILE A 66 -22.60 15.73 5.45
CA ILE A 66 -23.68 14.84 5.91
C ILE A 66 -24.67 15.59 6.80
N GLY A 67 -24.16 16.43 7.71
CA GLY A 67 -24.94 17.14 8.72
C GLY A 67 -25.76 18.32 8.20
N LYS A 68 -25.80 18.53 6.87
CA LYS A 68 -26.46 19.66 6.20
C LYS A 68 -26.04 21.02 6.79
N ARG A 69 -24.80 21.14 7.27
CA ARG A 69 -24.24 22.42 7.76
C ARG A 69 -23.86 23.36 6.62
N ILE A 70 -23.96 22.88 5.40
CA ILE A 70 -23.85 23.67 4.18
C ILE A 70 -25.11 24.55 4.09
N PRO A 71 -24.97 25.87 3.87
CA PRO A 71 -26.09 26.78 3.70
C PRO A 71 -27.11 26.23 2.70
N GLU A 72 -28.41 26.42 2.99
CA GLU A 72 -29.48 26.00 2.08
C GLU A 72 -29.24 26.56 0.68
N SER A 73 -28.94 25.66 -0.24
CA SER A 73 -28.58 26.00 -1.61
C SER A 73 -29.75 25.77 -2.55
N GLY A 74 -29.88 26.59 -3.59
CA GLY A 74 -30.85 26.32 -4.66
C GLY A 74 -30.54 25.04 -5.46
N GLY A 75 -29.32 24.50 -5.35
CA GLY A 75 -28.88 23.26 -5.97
C GLY A 75 -29.09 22.00 -5.10
N LYS A 76 -28.89 20.83 -5.71
CA LYS A 76 -28.93 19.52 -5.05
C LYS A 76 -27.50 18.98 -4.92
N LEU A 77 -27.06 18.71 -3.68
CA LEU A 77 -25.81 18.04 -3.39
C LEU A 77 -26.05 16.54 -3.14
N GLN A 78 -25.29 15.69 -3.81
CA GLN A 78 -25.28 14.25 -3.62
C GLN A 78 -23.92 13.83 -3.08
N LEU A 79 -23.88 12.85 -2.19
CA LEU A 79 -22.66 12.29 -1.63
C LEU A 79 -22.51 10.84 -2.09
N LEU A 80 -21.31 10.47 -2.51
CA LEU A 80 -20.90 9.10 -2.71
C LEU A 80 -19.60 8.88 -1.93
N CYS A 81 -19.63 7.90 -1.04
CA CYS A 81 -18.48 7.53 -0.22
C CYS A 81 -17.97 6.15 -0.66
N THR A 82 -16.66 5.98 -0.70
CA THR A 82 -16.04 4.65 -0.84
C THR A 82 -15.44 4.25 0.52
N THR A 83 -15.57 2.98 0.87
CA THR A 83 -14.99 2.43 2.10
C THR A 83 -14.69 0.97 1.90
N ARG A 84 -13.72 0.45 2.64
CA ARG A 84 -13.56 -1.00 2.78
C ARG A 84 -14.67 -1.64 3.63
N PRO A 85 -14.99 -2.93 3.41
CA PRO A 85 -16.08 -3.63 4.11
C PRO A 85 -16.00 -3.53 5.64
N GLU A 86 -14.80 -3.64 6.21
CA GLU A 86 -14.55 -3.62 7.65
C GLU A 86 -14.85 -2.27 8.32
N LYS A 87 -15.01 -1.19 7.55
CA LYS A 87 -15.32 0.16 8.05
C LYS A 87 -16.74 0.63 7.73
N VAL A 88 -17.56 -0.22 7.11
CA VAL A 88 -18.95 0.11 6.75
C VAL A 88 -19.78 0.44 8.00
N GLU A 89 -19.64 -0.31 9.09
CA GLU A 89 -20.43 -0.07 10.31
C GLU A 89 -20.09 1.27 10.96
N GLU A 90 -18.80 1.61 11.03
CA GLU A 90 -18.33 2.92 11.51
C GLU A 90 -18.94 4.04 10.68
N LEU A 91 -18.90 3.92 9.35
CA LEU A 91 -19.52 4.89 8.45
C LEU A 91 -21.03 4.99 8.70
N LEU A 92 -21.77 3.87 8.74
CA LEU A 92 -23.22 3.88 8.96
C LEU A 92 -23.61 4.54 10.28
N SER A 93 -22.79 4.40 11.32
CA SER A 93 -23.01 5.07 12.62
C SER A 93 -22.94 6.60 12.51
N CYS A 94 -22.12 7.15 11.61
CA CYS A 94 -22.04 8.59 11.35
C CYS A 94 -23.22 9.12 10.51
N LEU A 95 -23.95 8.23 9.83
CA LEU A 95 -24.90 8.57 8.76
C LEU A 95 -26.38 8.55 9.18
N GLN A 96 -26.68 8.33 10.46
CA GLN A 96 -27.98 7.94 11.05
C GLN A 96 -29.21 8.78 10.65
N SER A 97 -29.06 9.92 9.96
CA SER A 97 -30.13 10.88 9.68
C SER A 97 -30.48 11.04 8.19
N SER A 98 -29.83 10.33 7.28
CA SER A 98 -30.08 10.46 5.82
C SER A 98 -30.36 9.10 5.15
N PRO A 99 -31.14 9.05 4.06
CA PRO A 99 -31.33 7.83 3.29
C PRO A 99 -30.08 7.51 2.48
N TRP A 100 -29.52 6.31 2.65
CA TRP A 100 -28.32 5.84 1.94
C TRP A 100 -28.61 4.62 1.08
N ILE A 101 -27.93 4.54 -0.05
CA ILE A 101 -27.91 3.35 -0.90
C ILE A 101 -26.55 2.69 -0.72
N HIS A 102 -26.53 1.46 -0.20
CA HIS A 102 -25.32 0.68 -0.08
C HIS A 102 -25.12 -0.17 -1.33
N THR A 103 -23.99 0.04 -2.02
CA THR A 103 -23.56 -0.78 -3.17
C THR A 103 -22.23 -1.45 -2.84
N ARG A 104 -22.12 -2.75 -3.13
CA ARG A 104 -20.89 -3.52 -2.92
C ARG A 104 -20.23 -3.86 -4.26
N ILE A 105 -18.95 -3.50 -4.40
CA ILE A 105 -18.12 -3.89 -5.54
C ILE A 105 -17.66 -5.34 -5.32
N GLN A 106 -18.02 -6.24 -6.24
CA GLN A 106 -17.68 -7.68 -6.17
C GLN A 106 -16.34 -8.03 -6.84
N GLY A 107 -15.70 -7.05 -7.48
CA GLY A 107 -14.49 -7.25 -8.28
C GLY A 107 -14.79 -7.63 -9.73
N ILE A 108 -13.77 -8.15 -10.42
CA ILE A 108 -13.83 -8.55 -11.82
C ILE A 108 -14.47 -9.93 -11.92
N HIS A 109 -15.59 -10.01 -12.65
CA HIS A 109 -16.25 -11.26 -12.95
C HIS A 109 -15.28 -12.25 -13.63
N PRO A 110 -15.30 -13.56 -13.32
CA PRO A 110 -14.38 -14.55 -13.91
C PRO A 110 -14.26 -14.46 -15.45
N ASP A 111 -15.38 -14.31 -16.15
CA ASP A 111 -15.41 -14.20 -17.61
C ASP A 111 -14.72 -12.94 -18.17
N LYS A 112 -14.48 -11.94 -17.32
CA LYS A 112 -13.82 -10.68 -17.66
C LYS A 112 -12.35 -10.62 -17.23
N GLN A 113 -11.86 -11.59 -16.46
CA GLN A 113 -10.46 -11.61 -16.00
C GLN A 113 -9.49 -11.74 -17.18
N ASN A 114 -9.80 -12.63 -18.13
CA ASN A 114 -9.01 -12.78 -19.36
C ASN A 114 -8.99 -11.51 -20.21
N GLU A 115 -10.11 -10.78 -20.28
CA GLU A 115 -10.19 -9.50 -20.99
C GLU A 115 -9.31 -8.43 -20.32
N PHE A 116 -9.35 -8.37 -18.98
CA PHE A 116 -8.55 -7.45 -18.19
C PHE A 116 -7.04 -7.65 -18.43
N VAL A 117 -6.53 -8.88 -18.28
CA VAL A 117 -5.09 -9.14 -18.43
C VAL A 117 -4.59 -8.88 -19.85
N VAL A 118 -5.40 -9.19 -20.87
CA VAL A 118 -5.07 -8.88 -22.27
C VAL A 118 -4.91 -7.38 -22.47
N LYS A 119 -5.89 -6.58 -22.03
CA LYS A 119 -5.82 -5.12 -22.16
C LYS A 119 -4.63 -4.55 -21.40
N PHE A 120 -4.38 -5.05 -20.19
CA PHE A 120 -3.26 -4.59 -19.38
C PHE A 120 -1.90 -4.93 -20.02
N MET A 121 -1.71 -6.16 -20.53
CA MET A 121 -0.50 -6.55 -21.26
C MET A 121 -0.29 -5.72 -22.52
N GLN A 122 -1.36 -5.43 -23.27
CA GLN A 122 -1.28 -4.58 -24.46
C GLN A 122 -0.82 -3.15 -24.12
N VAL A 123 -1.35 -2.56 -23.04
CA VAL A 123 -0.90 -1.24 -22.56
C VAL A 123 0.57 -1.29 -22.13
N MET A 124 0.98 -2.32 -21.40
CA MET A 124 2.38 -2.48 -21.01
C MET A 124 3.31 -2.65 -22.20
N HIS A 125 2.95 -3.49 -23.18
CA HIS A 125 3.77 -3.69 -24.38
C HIS A 125 3.93 -2.40 -25.20
N LYS A 126 2.86 -1.59 -25.30
CA LYS A 126 2.91 -0.28 -25.97
C LYS A 126 3.85 0.71 -25.27
N ASN A 127 3.84 0.72 -23.94
CA ASN A 127 4.57 1.71 -23.14
C ASN A 127 6.00 1.29 -22.78
N TYR A 128 6.30 -0.02 -22.79
CA TYR A 128 7.58 -0.61 -22.35
C TYR A 128 8.21 -1.45 -23.45
N ALA A 129 8.26 -0.93 -24.68
CA ALA A 129 8.69 -1.58 -25.92
C ALA A 129 10.12 -2.20 -25.93
N GLU A 130 10.80 -2.24 -24.78
CA GLU A 130 12.18 -2.70 -24.62
C GLU A 130 12.31 -4.23 -24.62
N LYS A 131 11.23 -5.00 -24.44
CA LYS A 131 11.30 -6.47 -24.41
C LYS A 131 10.73 -7.09 -25.69
N SER A 132 11.57 -7.80 -26.43
CA SER A 132 11.19 -8.61 -27.58
C SER A 132 10.49 -9.92 -27.19
N PHE A 133 9.41 -9.86 -26.41
CA PHE A 133 8.58 -11.05 -26.16
C PHE A 133 7.43 -11.10 -27.17
N ASN A 134 7.08 -12.30 -27.61
CA ASN A 134 5.91 -12.50 -28.46
C ASN A 134 4.66 -12.31 -27.60
N LEU A 135 3.99 -11.16 -27.77
CA LEU A 135 2.84 -10.76 -26.96
C LEU A 135 1.71 -11.80 -26.95
N ASP A 136 1.38 -12.37 -28.12
CA ASP A 136 0.30 -13.35 -28.24
C ASP A 136 0.63 -14.65 -27.49
N THR A 137 1.89 -15.06 -27.55
CA THR A 137 2.38 -16.25 -26.83
C THR A 137 2.30 -16.05 -25.31
N GLU A 138 2.74 -14.88 -24.81
CA GLU A 138 2.69 -14.59 -23.37
C GLU A 138 1.27 -14.40 -22.86
N ILE A 139 0.39 -13.77 -23.64
CA ILE A 139 -1.04 -13.70 -23.35
C ILE A 139 -1.64 -15.11 -23.23
N HIS A 140 -1.30 -16.02 -24.16
CA HIS A 140 -1.81 -17.38 -24.11
C HIS A 140 -1.34 -18.13 -22.86
N LYS A 141 -0.04 -18.07 -22.54
CA LYS A 141 0.50 -18.71 -21.33
C LYS A 141 -0.11 -18.15 -20.05
N LEU A 142 -0.29 -16.83 -19.95
CA LEU A 142 -0.90 -16.20 -18.78
C LEU A 142 -2.36 -16.65 -18.61
N LYS A 143 -3.14 -16.72 -19.68
CA LYS A 143 -4.52 -17.23 -19.63
C LYS A 143 -4.58 -18.68 -19.15
N GLU A 144 -3.67 -19.52 -19.64
CA GLU A 144 -3.56 -20.91 -19.19
C GLU A 144 -3.16 -21.00 -17.71
N PHE A 145 -2.25 -20.13 -17.24
CA PHE A 145 -1.91 -20.02 -15.83
C PHE A 145 -3.14 -19.64 -14.99
N LEU A 146 -3.88 -18.59 -15.37
CA LEU A 146 -5.08 -18.17 -14.64
C LEU A 146 -6.10 -19.30 -14.52
N LYS A 147 -6.31 -20.04 -15.61
CA LYS A 147 -7.21 -21.20 -15.64
C LYS A 147 -6.76 -22.30 -14.69
N LYS A 148 -5.46 -22.66 -14.70
CA LYS A 148 -4.90 -23.71 -13.82
C LYS A 148 -4.90 -23.31 -12.34
N SER A 149 -4.62 -22.04 -12.05
CA SER A 149 -4.50 -21.51 -10.70
C SER A 149 -5.83 -21.07 -10.09
N HIS A 150 -6.93 -21.07 -10.87
CA HIS A 150 -8.24 -20.59 -10.42
C HIS A 150 -8.75 -21.28 -9.16
N ALA A 151 -8.49 -22.59 -8.99
CA ALA A 151 -8.92 -23.33 -7.79
C ALA A 151 -8.28 -22.79 -6.49
N LYS A 152 -7.08 -22.21 -6.56
CA LYS A 152 -6.34 -21.68 -5.40
C LYS A 152 -6.45 -20.15 -5.28
N MET A 153 -6.43 -19.46 -6.41
CA MET A 153 -6.32 -17.99 -6.47
C MET A 153 -7.54 -17.29 -7.08
N GLY A 154 -8.61 -18.01 -7.43
CA GLY A 154 -9.76 -17.43 -8.15
C GLY A 154 -10.38 -16.22 -7.47
N GLU A 155 -10.52 -16.24 -6.14
CA GLU A 155 -10.98 -15.09 -5.36
C GLU A 155 -10.00 -13.91 -5.41
N GLN A 156 -8.69 -14.20 -5.41
CA GLN A 156 -7.66 -13.18 -5.51
C GLN A 156 -7.63 -12.52 -6.89
N PHE A 157 -8.02 -13.26 -7.94
CA PHE A 157 -8.15 -12.74 -9.31
C PHE A 157 -9.38 -11.84 -9.52
N LYS A 158 -10.34 -11.83 -8.59
CA LYS A 158 -11.43 -10.83 -8.62
C LYS A 158 -10.91 -9.42 -8.35
N LEU A 159 -9.77 -9.28 -7.66
CA LEU A 159 -9.22 -7.99 -7.28
C LEU A 159 -8.37 -7.40 -8.44
N PRO A 160 -8.75 -6.23 -9.00
CA PRO A 160 -8.02 -5.64 -10.14
C PRO A 160 -6.54 -5.41 -9.86
N LEU A 161 -6.20 -4.98 -8.64
CA LEU A 161 -4.82 -4.73 -8.23
C LEU A 161 -3.98 -6.01 -8.28
N ASN A 162 -4.52 -7.13 -7.79
CA ASN A 162 -3.81 -8.42 -7.83
C ASN A 162 -3.60 -8.90 -9.27
N LEU A 163 -4.60 -8.77 -10.15
CA LEU A 163 -4.43 -9.10 -11.57
C LEU A 163 -3.42 -8.20 -12.27
N ALA A 164 -3.40 -6.90 -11.96
CA ALA A 164 -2.43 -5.96 -12.52
C ALA A 164 -1.00 -6.32 -12.07
N LEU A 165 -0.81 -6.58 -10.77
CA LEU A 165 0.47 -7.02 -10.19
C LEU A 165 0.95 -8.32 -10.82
N LEU A 166 0.06 -9.31 -10.91
CA LEU A 166 0.38 -10.62 -11.50
C LEU A 166 0.77 -10.48 -12.97
N THR A 167 0.02 -9.69 -13.73
CA THR A 167 0.31 -9.44 -15.16
C THR A 167 1.63 -8.67 -15.32
N TYR A 168 1.89 -7.68 -14.47
CA TYR A 168 3.15 -6.94 -14.43
C TYR A 168 4.33 -7.87 -14.17
N LEU A 169 4.22 -8.75 -13.17
CA LEU A 169 5.27 -9.71 -12.84
C LEU A 169 5.40 -10.79 -13.90
N TRP A 170 4.32 -11.24 -14.53
CA TRP A 170 4.40 -12.22 -15.62
C TRP A 170 5.31 -11.76 -16.76
N VAL A 171 5.17 -10.50 -17.18
CA VAL A 171 6.00 -9.90 -18.25
C VAL A 171 7.46 -9.71 -17.80
N ASN A 172 7.71 -9.69 -16.50
CA ASN A 172 9.01 -9.37 -15.95
C ASN A 172 9.80 -10.57 -15.41
N ASP A 173 9.11 -11.58 -14.89
CA ASP A 173 9.63 -12.76 -14.21
C ASP A 173 8.51 -13.82 -14.11
N SER A 174 8.14 -14.41 -15.25
CA SER A 174 7.09 -15.43 -15.34
C SER A 174 7.39 -16.66 -14.48
N ASP A 175 8.67 -17.01 -14.37
CA ASP A 175 9.11 -18.21 -13.66
C ASP A 175 8.80 -18.09 -12.17
N SER A 176 9.08 -16.93 -11.56
CA SER A 176 8.77 -16.68 -10.15
C SER A 176 7.26 -16.67 -9.87
N ILE A 177 6.44 -16.27 -10.84
CA ILE A 177 4.97 -16.21 -10.69
C ILE A 177 4.30 -17.56 -10.89
N SER A 178 4.91 -18.45 -11.69
CA SER A 178 4.33 -19.75 -12.02
C SER A 178 4.02 -20.65 -10.81
N MET A 179 4.65 -20.37 -9.67
CA MET A 179 4.49 -21.12 -8.41
C MET A 179 3.60 -20.43 -7.38
N VAL A 180 3.12 -19.21 -7.65
CA VAL A 180 2.31 -18.44 -6.69
C VAL A 180 0.92 -19.05 -6.57
N THR A 181 0.48 -19.24 -5.32
CA THR A 181 -0.82 -19.82 -4.97
C THR A 181 -1.66 -18.96 -4.05
N THR A 182 -1.09 -17.91 -3.47
CA THR A 182 -1.76 -16.99 -2.53
C THR A 182 -1.48 -15.52 -2.86
N ALA A 183 -2.29 -14.61 -2.32
CA ALA A 183 -2.01 -13.18 -2.42
C ALA A 183 -0.70 -12.81 -1.71
N THR A 184 -0.44 -13.34 -0.51
CA THR A 184 0.81 -13.08 0.22
C THR A 184 2.04 -13.45 -0.59
N GLU A 185 2.04 -14.62 -1.23
CA GLU A 185 3.13 -15.03 -2.14
C GLU A 185 3.28 -14.08 -3.33
N LEU A 186 2.18 -13.60 -3.92
CA LEU A 186 2.22 -12.59 -4.99
C LEU A 186 2.92 -11.30 -4.51
N TYR A 187 2.57 -10.80 -3.33
CA TYR A 187 3.19 -9.59 -2.76
C TYR A 187 4.65 -9.82 -2.38
N SER A 188 5.02 -11.02 -1.90
CA SER A 188 6.40 -11.41 -1.64
C SER A 188 7.24 -11.44 -2.92
N VAL A 189 6.75 -12.10 -3.99
CA VAL A 189 7.43 -12.12 -5.29
C VAL A 189 7.58 -10.69 -5.85
N PHE A 190 6.54 -9.85 -5.70
CA PHE A 190 6.62 -8.44 -6.10
C PHE A 190 7.67 -7.66 -5.30
N HIS A 191 7.75 -7.90 -3.99
CA HIS A 191 8.75 -7.28 -3.13
C HIS A 191 10.18 -7.71 -3.52
N ASP A 192 10.41 -9.01 -3.68
CA ASP A 192 11.72 -9.56 -4.07
C ASP A 192 12.15 -9.10 -5.46
N PHE A 193 11.19 -8.94 -6.39
CA PHE A 193 11.42 -8.34 -7.69
C PHE A 193 11.89 -6.89 -7.58
N GLY A 194 11.20 -6.07 -6.76
CA GLY A 194 11.60 -4.69 -6.48
C GLY A 194 13.01 -4.62 -5.89
N GLN A 195 13.31 -5.45 -4.90
CA GLN A 195 14.63 -5.51 -4.27
C GLN A 195 15.72 -5.91 -5.27
N ARG A 196 15.49 -6.92 -6.13
CA ARG A 196 16.45 -7.31 -7.18
C ARG A 196 16.71 -6.16 -8.15
N ARG A 197 15.67 -5.47 -8.63
CA ARG A 197 15.83 -4.31 -9.52
C ARG A 197 16.61 -3.18 -8.86
N LEU A 198 16.35 -2.91 -7.59
CA LEU A 198 17.11 -1.92 -6.83
C LEU A 198 18.59 -2.31 -6.74
N LEU A 199 18.89 -3.55 -6.35
CA LEU A 199 20.27 -4.04 -6.26
C LEU A 199 21.00 -3.98 -7.60
N ASP A 200 20.33 -4.32 -8.70
CA ASP A 200 20.92 -4.21 -10.03
C ASP A 200 21.20 -2.75 -10.44
N ARG A 201 20.31 -1.80 -10.07
CA ARG A 201 20.58 -0.35 -10.27
C ARG A 201 21.77 0.12 -9.45
N LEU A 202 21.83 -0.25 -8.18
CA LEU A 202 22.93 0.13 -7.28
C LEU A 202 24.27 -0.45 -7.78
N PHE A 203 24.28 -1.71 -8.20
CA PHE A 203 25.47 -2.36 -8.74
C PHE A 203 25.97 -1.70 -10.04
N ARG A 204 25.07 -1.24 -10.91
CA ARG A 204 25.43 -0.54 -12.16
C ARG A 204 26.05 0.84 -11.96
N ARG A 205 25.92 1.46 -10.78
CA ARG A 205 26.51 2.78 -10.48
C ARG A 205 28.05 2.77 -10.33
N GLN A 206 28.71 1.67 -10.67
CA GLN A 206 30.18 1.49 -10.64
C GLN A 206 30.82 1.75 -9.27
N ASP A 207 30.10 1.42 -8.20
CA ASP A 207 30.69 1.38 -6.86
C ASP A 207 31.48 0.07 -6.70
N ALA A 208 32.65 0.11 -6.05
CA ALA A 208 33.51 -1.06 -5.84
C ALA A 208 32.89 -2.13 -4.92
N ARG A 209 31.73 -1.82 -4.31
CA ARG A 209 30.96 -2.71 -3.45
C ARG A 209 30.38 -3.89 -4.22
N ASN A 210 30.51 -5.08 -3.63
CA ASN A 210 29.90 -6.28 -4.20
C ASN A 210 28.38 -6.33 -3.93
N LYS A 211 27.65 -7.16 -4.72
CA LYS A 211 26.18 -7.28 -4.64
C LYS A 211 25.67 -7.73 -3.26
N ASN A 212 26.46 -8.52 -2.51
CA ASN A 212 26.07 -9.01 -1.19
C ASN A 212 26.14 -7.90 -0.13
N GLU A 213 27.11 -7.00 -0.23
CA GLU A 213 27.22 -5.84 0.65
C GLU A 213 26.03 -4.89 0.45
N TRP A 214 25.69 -4.60 -0.81
CA TRP A 214 24.49 -3.83 -1.14
C TRP A 214 23.22 -4.47 -0.58
N LYS A 215 23.08 -5.80 -0.75
CA LYS A 215 21.95 -6.54 -0.19
C LYS A 215 21.84 -6.35 1.33
N LYS A 216 22.94 -6.52 2.06
CA LYS A 216 22.97 -6.35 3.52
C LYS A 216 22.57 -4.93 3.95
N GLN A 217 23.01 -3.91 3.22
CA GLN A 217 22.65 -2.52 3.50
C GLN A 217 21.17 -2.24 3.21
N CYS A 218 20.65 -2.72 2.08
CA CYS A 218 19.23 -2.64 1.75
C CYS A 218 18.35 -3.39 2.75
N ASP A 219 18.75 -4.59 3.19
CA ASP A 219 18.06 -5.36 4.22
C ASP A 219 17.99 -4.57 5.54
N GLY A 220 19.09 -3.89 5.92
CA GLY A 220 19.10 -3.01 7.08
C GLY A 220 18.13 -1.82 6.95
N PHE A 221 18.05 -1.20 5.76
CA PHE A 221 17.07 -0.15 5.50
C PHE A 221 15.63 -0.69 5.62
N LEU A 222 15.37 -1.86 5.03
CA LEU A 222 14.05 -2.51 5.07
C LEU A 222 13.58 -2.78 6.50
N CYS A 223 14.49 -3.16 7.41
CA CYS A 223 14.14 -3.30 8.82
C CYS A 223 13.58 -2.00 9.43
N ILE A 224 14.17 -0.85 9.09
CA ILE A 224 13.68 0.46 9.55
C ILE A 224 12.34 0.76 8.88
N LEU A 225 12.25 0.59 7.55
CA LEU A 225 11.02 0.83 6.79
C LEU A 225 9.84 0.05 7.37
N TYR A 226 10.00 -1.26 7.58
CA TYR A 226 8.93 -2.13 8.09
C TYR A 226 8.43 -1.69 9.46
N ARG A 227 9.35 -1.27 10.33
CA ARG A 227 9.00 -0.72 11.64
C ARG A 227 8.21 0.59 11.52
N GLU A 228 8.67 1.52 10.69
CA GLU A 228 7.95 2.79 10.50
C GLU A 228 6.58 2.57 9.82
N CYS A 229 6.44 1.59 8.93
CA CYS A 229 5.16 1.18 8.36
C CYS A 229 4.21 0.64 9.43
N LEU A 230 4.70 -0.21 10.33
CA LEU A 230 3.91 -0.71 11.45
C LEU A 230 3.38 0.44 12.34
N ILE A 231 4.22 1.43 12.65
CA ILE A 231 3.82 2.62 13.41
C ILE A 231 2.79 3.47 12.64
N ALA A 232 2.95 3.62 11.32
CA ALA A 232 1.99 4.36 10.50
C ALA A 232 0.63 3.64 10.48
N LEU A 233 0.63 2.32 10.28
CA LEU A 233 -0.58 1.51 10.27
C LEU A 233 -1.31 1.54 11.63
N SER A 234 -0.57 1.47 12.75
CA SER A 234 -1.18 1.55 14.08
C SER A 234 -1.82 2.91 14.38
N ARG A 235 -1.42 3.95 13.65
CA ARG A 235 -2.01 5.30 13.71
C ARG A 235 -3.08 5.54 12.65
N VAL A 236 -3.43 4.52 11.86
CA VAL A 236 -4.34 4.61 10.70
C VAL A 236 -3.86 5.69 9.71
N ALA A 237 -2.53 5.88 9.62
CA ALA A 237 -1.92 6.90 8.78
C ALA A 237 -1.43 6.29 7.47
N MET A 238 -1.94 6.79 6.34
CA MET A 238 -1.46 6.44 5.00
C MET A 238 -0.17 7.18 4.62
N GLN A 239 0.15 8.26 5.33
CA GLN A 239 1.40 8.98 5.21
C GLN A 239 2.34 8.57 6.34
N MET A 240 3.63 8.47 6.04
CA MET A 240 4.63 8.16 7.05
C MET A 240 4.83 9.35 8.00
N PRO A 241 5.17 9.11 9.28
CA PRO A 241 5.50 10.18 10.23
C PRO A 241 6.64 11.05 9.72
N LYS A 242 6.61 12.37 9.93
CA LYS A 242 7.65 13.30 9.44
C LYS A 242 9.04 12.96 9.97
N GLU A 243 9.10 12.37 11.16
CA GLU A 243 10.34 11.94 11.81
C GLU A 243 11.01 10.77 11.07
N CYS A 244 10.25 9.98 10.29
CA CYS A 244 10.80 8.82 9.57
C CYS A 244 11.77 9.25 8.46
N THR A 245 11.51 10.37 7.78
CA THR A 245 12.35 10.87 6.70
C THR A 245 13.78 11.11 7.19
N LYS A 246 13.92 11.70 8.39
CA LYS A 246 15.23 11.91 9.02
C LYS A 246 15.93 10.59 9.35
N LYS A 247 15.19 9.56 9.81
CA LYS A 247 15.77 8.23 10.07
C LYS A 247 16.28 7.59 8.78
N PHE A 248 15.52 7.69 7.70
CA PHE A 248 15.91 7.19 6.38
C PHE A 248 17.14 7.94 5.84
N GLU A 249 17.15 9.27 5.93
CA GLU A 249 18.29 10.11 5.56
C GLU A 249 19.55 9.74 6.35
N CYS A 250 19.46 9.64 7.68
CA CYS A 250 20.60 9.26 8.53
C CYS A 250 21.14 7.87 8.15
N PHE A 251 20.27 6.86 8.06
CA PHE A 251 20.70 5.51 7.70
C PHE A 251 21.33 5.46 6.30
N CYS A 252 20.71 6.10 5.32
CA CYS A 252 21.23 6.13 3.96
C CYS A 252 22.57 6.88 3.89
N SER A 253 22.73 7.99 4.62
CA SER A 253 24.00 8.71 4.70
C SER A 253 25.10 7.87 5.34
N GLU A 254 24.81 7.18 6.45
CA GLU A 254 25.77 6.32 7.14
C GLU A 254 26.22 5.11 6.32
N LYS A 255 25.31 4.56 5.50
CA LYS A 255 25.58 3.39 4.64
C LYS A 255 25.95 3.77 3.21
N ASN A 256 26.12 5.06 2.90
CA ASN A 256 26.35 5.56 1.55
C ASN A 256 25.34 4.97 0.53
N LEU A 257 24.06 4.90 0.91
CA LEU A 257 22.96 4.48 0.04
C LEU A 257 22.33 5.70 -0.62
N PRO A 258 22.00 5.65 -1.92
CA PRO A 258 21.30 6.74 -2.59
C PRO A 258 19.83 6.76 -2.17
N LEU A 259 19.48 7.66 -1.24
CA LEU A 259 18.14 7.74 -0.64
C LEU A 259 17.00 7.78 -1.69
N SER A 260 17.15 8.53 -2.78
CA SER A 260 16.13 8.62 -3.84
C SER A 260 15.82 7.24 -4.43
N ASP A 261 16.85 6.50 -4.85
CA ASP A 261 16.68 5.18 -5.47
C ASP A 261 16.06 4.16 -4.51
N ILE A 262 16.40 4.27 -3.21
CA ILE A 262 15.83 3.44 -2.15
C ILE A 262 14.34 3.76 -1.97
N LEU A 263 14.01 5.04 -1.77
CA LEU A 263 12.63 5.46 -1.52
C LEU A 263 11.73 5.17 -2.72
N GLU A 264 12.15 5.50 -3.94
CA GLU A 264 11.40 5.22 -5.18
C GLU A 264 11.14 3.73 -5.41
N CYS A 265 11.89 2.83 -4.76
CA CYS A 265 11.65 1.39 -4.85
C CYS A 265 10.46 0.93 -3.99
N TYR A 266 10.16 1.63 -2.89
CA TYR A 266 9.25 1.14 -1.85
C TYR A 266 8.08 2.10 -1.56
N MET A 267 8.25 3.38 -1.87
CA MET A 267 7.38 4.47 -1.45
C MET A 267 7.08 5.40 -2.62
N GLU A 268 5.93 6.06 -2.53
CA GLU A 268 5.66 7.27 -3.28
C GLU A 268 6.28 8.46 -2.56
N VAL A 269 6.97 9.29 -3.33
CA VAL A 269 7.61 10.52 -2.84
C VAL A 269 6.98 11.68 -3.58
N TYR A 270 6.28 12.55 -2.86
CA TYR A 270 5.71 13.77 -3.42
C TYR A 270 5.98 14.96 -2.50
N ARG A 271 5.68 16.16 -3.02
CA ARG A 271 5.91 17.42 -2.31
C ARG A 271 4.57 18.08 -2.04
N GLU A 272 4.37 18.49 -0.79
CA GLU A 272 3.24 19.33 -0.39
C GLU A 272 3.75 20.71 0.01
N TRP A 273 2.98 21.76 -0.29
CA TRP A 273 3.30 23.11 0.16
C TRP A 273 2.87 23.27 1.62
N GLY A 274 3.85 23.45 2.52
CA GLY A 274 3.62 23.75 3.93
C GLY A 274 3.80 25.22 4.25
N THR A 275 3.58 25.57 5.52
CA THR A 275 3.75 26.94 6.06
C THR A 275 5.19 27.49 5.92
N HIS A 276 6.19 26.62 5.79
CA HIS A 276 7.60 26.98 5.69
C HIS A 276 8.23 26.54 4.35
N GLY A 277 7.41 26.32 3.32
CA GLY A 277 7.84 25.85 2.00
C GLY A 277 7.50 24.38 1.75
N TYR A 278 8.16 23.77 0.76
CA TYR A 278 7.88 22.39 0.37
C TYR A 278 8.28 21.39 1.45
N LEU A 279 7.36 20.48 1.75
CA LEU A 279 7.57 19.32 2.60
C LEU A 279 7.58 18.06 1.73
N THR A 280 8.60 17.22 1.91
CA THR A 280 8.63 15.88 1.31
C THR A 280 7.69 14.97 2.09
N ILE A 281 6.72 14.40 1.40
CA ILE A 281 5.79 13.42 1.94
C ILE A 281 6.14 12.04 1.40
N LEU A 282 6.16 11.07 2.31
CA LEU A 282 6.38 9.67 2.00
C LEU A 282 5.09 8.91 2.28
N ALA A 283 4.61 8.15 1.30
CA ALA A 283 3.44 7.30 1.46
C ALA A 283 3.69 5.94 0.78
N PRO A 284 3.18 4.83 1.33
CA PRO A 284 3.13 3.57 0.59
C PRO A 284 2.20 3.75 -0.63
N PRO A 285 2.52 3.13 -1.78
CA PRO A 285 1.72 3.29 -3.01
C PRO A 285 0.29 2.75 -2.89
N HIS A 286 0.04 1.88 -1.91
CA HIS A 286 -1.29 1.37 -1.61
C HIS A 286 -1.36 0.90 -0.16
N LYS A 287 -2.54 0.95 0.46
CA LYS A 287 -2.75 0.49 1.85
C LYS A 287 -2.39 -0.98 2.03
N THR A 288 -2.59 -1.83 1.02
CA THR A 288 -2.13 -3.23 1.05
C THR A 288 -0.61 -3.37 1.12
N LYS A 289 0.15 -2.42 0.55
CA LYS A 289 1.61 -2.40 0.72
C LYS A 289 2.02 -1.96 2.13
N LEU A 290 1.30 -1.00 2.71
CA LEU A 290 1.46 -0.63 4.12
C LEU A 290 1.21 -1.84 5.03
N GLU A 291 0.12 -2.56 4.82
CA GLU A 291 -0.24 -3.78 5.56
C GLU A 291 0.83 -4.87 5.40
N PHE A 292 1.29 -5.11 4.17
CA PHE A 292 2.34 -6.08 3.88
C PHE A 292 3.67 -5.73 4.59
N PHE A 293 4.13 -4.48 4.50
CA PHE A 293 5.35 -4.05 5.20
C PHE A 293 5.19 -4.04 6.72
N SER A 294 4.01 -3.71 7.22
CA SER A 294 3.72 -3.76 8.66
C SER A 294 3.75 -5.20 9.19
N ALA A 295 3.27 -6.17 8.43
CA ALA A 295 3.37 -7.59 8.78
C ALA A 295 4.83 -8.05 8.88
N HIS A 296 5.69 -7.59 7.96
CA HIS A 296 7.13 -7.79 8.08
C HIS A 296 7.72 -7.07 9.32
N GLY A 297 7.20 -5.90 9.67
CA GLY A 297 7.57 -5.16 10.87
C GLY A 297 7.28 -5.95 12.15
N VAL A 298 6.09 -6.56 12.24
CA VAL A 298 5.71 -7.45 13.36
C VAL A 298 6.70 -8.61 13.48
N ILE A 299 7.01 -9.30 12.38
CA ILE A 299 7.99 -10.41 12.37
C ILE A 299 9.36 -9.93 12.85
N ASN A 300 9.82 -8.78 12.38
CA ASN A 300 11.11 -8.21 12.78
C ASN A 300 11.16 -7.90 14.27
N GLU A 301 10.13 -7.25 14.82
CA GLU A 301 10.07 -6.92 16.25
C GLU A 301 10.04 -8.20 17.11
N ILE A 302 9.29 -9.24 16.71
CA ILE A 302 9.31 -10.54 17.41
C ILE A 302 10.72 -11.14 17.42
N CYS A 303 11.40 -11.16 16.27
CA CYS A 303 12.74 -11.76 16.15
C CYS A 303 13.83 -10.96 16.89
N LEU A 304 13.58 -9.69 17.21
CA LEU A 304 14.52 -8.83 17.93
C LEU A 304 14.27 -8.81 19.45
N ASN A 305 13.11 -9.29 19.91
CA ASN A 305 12.79 -9.32 21.33
C ASN A 305 13.51 -10.47 22.05
N GLN A 306 14.11 -10.17 23.21
CA GLN A 306 14.77 -11.20 24.04
C GLN A 306 13.76 -12.11 24.76
N ASN A 307 12.49 -11.69 24.87
CA ASN A 307 11.41 -12.48 25.48
C ASN A 307 10.35 -12.86 24.44
N VAL A 308 10.77 -13.63 23.43
CA VAL A 308 9.91 -14.06 22.31
C VAL A 308 8.67 -14.81 22.81
N GLU A 309 8.79 -15.63 23.86
CA GLU A 309 7.65 -16.37 24.42
C GLU A 309 6.56 -15.44 24.96
N GLU A 310 6.93 -14.38 25.68
CA GLU A 310 5.97 -13.40 26.19
C GLU A 310 5.24 -12.66 25.07
N VAL A 311 5.97 -12.27 24.01
CA VAL A 311 5.38 -11.62 22.83
C VAL A 311 4.43 -12.58 22.10
N LEU A 312 4.82 -13.84 21.91
CA LEU A 312 3.98 -14.84 21.25
C LEU A 312 2.70 -15.13 22.05
N ASN A 313 2.80 -15.24 23.38
CA ASN A 313 1.63 -15.45 24.24
C ASN A 313 0.68 -14.24 24.19
N SER A 314 1.23 -13.03 24.16
CA SER A 314 0.45 -11.80 24.02
C SER A 314 -0.24 -11.73 22.65
N MET A 315 0.44 -12.13 21.58
CA MET A 315 -0.14 -12.22 20.25
C MET A 315 -1.26 -13.24 20.17
N GLU A 316 -1.09 -14.43 20.76
CA GLU A 316 -2.13 -15.44 20.82
C GLU A 316 -3.41 -14.89 21.47
N SER A 317 -3.26 -14.20 22.61
CA SER A 317 -4.39 -13.55 23.28
C SER A 317 -5.08 -12.51 22.39
N VAL A 318 -4.31 -11.63 21.73
CA VAL A 318 -4.86 -10.59 20.85
C VAL A 318 -5.57 -11.19 19.63
N LEU A 319 -4.99 -12.22 19.02
CA LEU A 319 -5.58 -12.90 17.87
C LEU A 319 -6.90 -13.59 18.24
N ALA A 320 -6.97 -14.21 19.42
CA ALA A 320 -8.18 -14.79 19.95
C ALA A 320 -9.26 -13.74 20.24
N GLU A 321 -8.89 -12.60 20.85
CA GLU A 321 -9.80 -11.47 21.11
C GLU A 321 -10.44 -10.92 19.83
N HIS A 322 -9.67 -10.88 18.74
CA HIS A 322 -10.13 -10.39 17.44
C HIS A 322 -10.80 -11.47 16.57
N GLY A 323 -11.06 -12.66 17.13
CA GLY A 323 -11.79 -13.73 16.45
C GLY A 323 -11.06 -14.30 15.23
N VAL A 324 -9.73 -14.26 15.20
CA VAL A 324 -8.93 -14.86 14.13
C VAL A 324 -9.13 -16.40 14.17
N PRO A 325 -9.36 -17.08 13.04
CA PRO A 325 -9.52 -18.54 13.03
C PRO A 325 -8.31 -19.27 13.64
N HIS A 326 -8.56 -20.29 14.48
CA HIS A 326 -7.52 -20.96 15.27
C HIS A 326 -6.39 -21.55 14.42
N ASP A 327 -6.71 -22.14 13.26
CA ASP A 327 -5.73 -22.66 12.30
C ASP A 327 -4.79 -21.57 11.75
N VAL A 328 -5.32 -20.36 11.54
CA VAL A 328 -4.54 -19.18 11.15
C VAL A 328 -3.66 -18.71 12.31
N GLN A 329 -4.20 -18.68 13.54
CA GLN A 329 -3.42 -18.32 14.74
C GLN A 329 -2.20 -19.24 14.90
N VAL A 330 -2.43 -20.56 14.85
CA VAL A 330 -1.36 -21.57 14.96
C VAL A 330 -0.32 -21.36 13.88
N SER A 331 -0.74 -21.17 12.63
CA SER A 331 0.17 -20.94 11.50
C SER A 331 1.07 -19.70 11.69
N ILE A 332 0.51 -18.60 12.20
CA ILE A 332 1.25 -17.36 12.48
C ILE A 332 2.28 -17.60 13.59
N LEU A 333 1.87 -18.22 14.70
CA LEU A 333 2.72 -18.46 15.86
C LEU A 333 3.85 -19.45 15.54
N GLU A 334 3.56 -20.52 14.79
CA GLU A 334 4.58 -21.47 14.33
C GLU A 334 5.60 -20.83 13.40
N PHE A 335 5.15 -19.98 12.47
CA PHE A 335 6.04 -19.24 11.58
C PHE A 335 6.99 -18.33 12.36
N ALA A 336 6.46 -17.59 13.34
CA ALA A 336 7.26 -16.71 14.19
C ALA A 336 8.29 -17.51 15.02
N LYS A 337 7.90 -18.63 15.62
CA LYS A 337 8.80 -19.55 16.35
C LYS A 337 9.92 -20.07 15.44
N LYS A 338 9.59 -20.53 14.23
CA LYS A 338 10.56 -21.05 13.27
C LYS A 338 11.58 -19.99 12.86
N LYS A 339 11.14 -18.75 12.64
CA LYS A 339 12.02 -17.61 12.32
C LYS A 339 12.99 -17.30 13.47
N ASN A 340 12.51 -17.34 14.72
CA ASN A 340 13.36 -17.09 15.89
C ASN A 340 14.49 -18.14 16.03
N ASN A 341 14.16 -19.42 15.86
CA ASN A 341 15.15 -20.50 15.96
C ASN A 341 16.26 -20.37 14.90
N VAL A 342 15.93 -19.84 13.71
CA VAL A 342 16.91 -19.58 12.64
C VAL A 342 17.80 -18.36 12.94
N SER A 343 17.28 -17.33 13.62
CA SER A 343 18.10 -16.20 14.09
C SER A 343 19.05 -16.59 15.21
N GLU A 344 18.63 -17.43 16.15
CA GLU A 344 19.51 -17.94 17.22
C GLU A 344 20.66 -18.78 16.67
N GLN A 345 20.40 -19.65 15.69
CA GLN A 345 21.46 -20.44 15.03
C GLN A 345 22.48 -19.59 14.27
N LYS A 346 22.06 -18.45 13.69
CA LYS A 346 22.97 -17.49 13.03
C LYS A 346 23.80 -16.69 14.02
N ASN A 347 23.27 -16.41 15.21
CA ASN A 347 24.00 -15.71 16.26
C ASN A 347 25.00 -16.62 16.99
N TYR A 348 24.71 -17.92 17.13
CA TYR A 348 25.65 -18.90 17.70
C TYR A 348 26.80 -19.28 16.75
N SER A 349 26.62 -19.16 15.44
CA SER A 349 27.67 -19.44 14.43
C SER A 349 28.57 -18.23 14.11
N GLY A 350 28.33 -17.07 14.74
CA GLY A 350 29.18 -15.88 14.67
C GLY A 350 30.37 -15.87 15.64
N GLY A 351 30.47 -16.88 16.51
CA GLY A 351 31.60 -17.08 17.41
C GLY A 351 32.23 -18.44 17.16
N VAL A 352 33.49 -18.45 16.74
CA VAL A 352 34.38 -19.61 16.59
C VAL A 352 34.30 -20.36 15.24
N GLY A 353 35.36 -20.20 14.44
CA GLY A 353 35.97 -21.30 13.69
C GLY A 353 35.39 -21.59 12.30
N GLY A 354 36.22 -21.41 11.27
CA GLY A 354 35.88 -21.79 9.91
C GLY A 354 35.77 -23.30 9.72
N SER A 355 34.88 -23.71 8.80
CA SER A 355 35.09 -24.89 7.96
C SER A 355 34.07 -24.91 6.83
N SER A 356 34.59 -25.30 5.67
CA SER A 356 33.93 -25.57 4.39
C SER A 356 32.57 -26.26 4.46
N PHE A 357 31.66 -25.88 3.57
CA PHE A 357 30.81 -26.86 2.90
C PHE A 357 30.74 -26.60 1.40
N LEU A 358 31.29 -27.58 0.68
CA LEU A 358 31.17 -27.84 -0.74
C LEU A 358 29.71 -28.18 -1.09
N TYR A 359 29.25 -27.71 -2.25
CA TYR A 359 28.13 -28.32 -2.97
C TYR A 359 28.69 -29.14 -4.15
N GLN A 360 28.37 -30.43 -4.14
CA GLN A 360 28.04 -31.18 -5.36
C GLN A 360 26.54 -31.08 -5.59
#